data_AF-A0A651G8K4-F1
#
_entry.id   AF-A0A651G8K4-F1
#
_cell.length_a   1.000
_cell.length_b   1.000
_cell.length_c   1.000
_cell.angle_alpha   90.00
_cell.angle_beta   90.00
_cell.angle_gamma   90.00
#
_symmetry.space_group_name_H-M   'P 1'
#
loop_
_entity.id
_entity.type
_entity.pdbx_description
1 polymer ?
#
loop_
_entity_poly.entity_id
_entity_poly.type
_entity_poly.pdbx_seq_one_letter_code
_entity_poly.pdbx_strand_id
1 'polypeptide(L)'
;MATMLLTRAREDAGLSKAELARRAHTSRTTLSAYEHGSKTPTVTTLERLIGAAGYDLALQPRPSFAVAGEHRGAPVLVPNQLPALPPAQALARIELPLHLEWSSGNRTKDLAVRDERIRVYELVLREGTPDDVLLFVDPTLLLDAFEELNLPAAIRAAWQPALARWRGR
;
A
#
# COMPACT_ATOMS: atom_id res chain seq x y z
N MET A 1 -5.12 9.37 14.67
CA MET A 1 -5.48 8.37 13.63
C MET A 1 -6.99 8.12 13.55
N ALA A 2 -7.65 7.67 14.63
CA ALA A 2 -9.09 7.39 14.64
C ALA A 2 -9.97 8.58 14.18
N THR A 3 -9.60 9.79 14.61
CA THR A 3 -10.22 11.06 14.19
C THR A 3 -10.22 11.24 12.67
N MET A 4 -9.09 11.03 12.01
CA MET A 4 -8.93 11.21 10.55
C MET A 4 -9.70 10.14 9.77
N LEU A 5 -9.73 8.90 10.27
CA LEU A 5 -10.49 7.80 9.65
C LEU A 5 -11.99 8.08 9.66
N LEU A 6 -12.52 8.52 10.80
CA LEU A 6 -13.93 8.83 10.96
C LEU A 6 -14.36 10.02 10.08
N THR A 7 -13.57 11.10 10.09
CA THR A 7 -13.83 12.27 9.24
C THR A 7 -13.84 11.88 7.76
N ARG A 8 -12.84 11.10 7.31
CA ARG A 8 -12.72 10.66 5.92
C ARG A 8 -13.87 9.76 5.50
N ALA A 9 -14.19 8.73 6.29
CA ALA A 9 -15.32 7.83 5.98
C ALA A 9 -16.65 8.59 5.86
N ARG A 10 -16.87 9.59 6.71
CA ARG A 10 -18.08 10.43 6.64
C ARG A 10 -18.11 11.27 5.35
N GLU A 11 -16.99 11.88 4.99
CA GLU A 11 -16.87 12.78 3.84
C GLU A 11 -16.99 12.03 2.52
N ASP A 12 -16.30 10.89 2.40
CA ASP A 12 -16.36 10.03 1.22
C ASP A 12 -17.78 9.44 1.02
N ALA A 13 -18.53 9.22 2.12
CA ALA A 13 -19.94 8.83 2.08
C ALA A 13 -20.92 10.00 1.84
N GLY A 14 -20.44 11.24 1.73
CA GLY A 14 -21.27 12.44 1.53
C GLY A 14 -22.18 12.78 2.71
N LEU A 15 -21.87 12.32 3.93
CA LEU A 15 -22.73 12.48 5.10
C LEU A 15 -22.40 13.74 5.90
N SER A 16 -23.44 14.42 6.40
CA SER A 16 -23.25 15.43 7.44
C SER A 16 -22.96 14.79 8.80
N LYS A 17 -22.38 15.54 9.74
CA LYS A 17 -22.17 15.05 11.12
C LYS A 17 -23.49 14.65 11.80
N ALA A 18 -24.57 15.38 11.52
CA ALA A 18 -25.88 15.06 12.08
C ALA A 18 -26.42 13.75 11.50
N GLU A 19 -26.24 13.53 10.20
CA GLU A 19 -26.72 12.33 9.53
C GLU A 19 -25.95 11.08 9.96
N LEU A 20 -24.62 11.13 10.00
CA LEU A 20 -23.82 10.01 10.50
C LEU A 20 -24.13 9.71 11.97
N ALA A 21 -24.28 10.74 12.80
CA ALA A 21 -24.64 10.55 14.20
C ALA A 21 -25.99 9.84 14.36
N ARG A 22 -27.00 10.24 13.56
CA ARG A 22 -28.32 9.61 13.52
C ARG A 22 -28.23 8.14 13.11
N ARG A 23 -27.53 7.84 12.00
CA ARG A 23 -27.35 6.46 11.51
C ARG A 23 -26.62 5.57 12.52
N ALA A 24 -25.65 6.14 13.21
CA ALA A 24 -24.86 5.41 14.18
C ALA A 24 -25.51 5.37 15.59
N HIS A 25 -26.69 5.95 15.82
CA HIS A 25 -27.30 6.05 17.16
C HIS A 25 -26.40 6.77 18.19
N THR A 26 -25.83 7.91 17.79
CA THR A 26 -25.10 8.81 18.70
C THR A 26 -25.55 10.27 18.50
N SER A 27 -25.05 11.19 19.32
CA SER A 27 -25.36 12.61 19.16
C SER A 27 -24.38 13.30 18.21
N ARG A 28 -24.84 14.35 17.50
CA ARG A 28 -23.98 15.22 16.68
C ARG A 28 -22.80 15.78 17.48
N THR A 29 -23.04 16.17 18.73
CA THR A 29 -22.02 16.71 19.63
C THR A 29 -20.98 15.64 19.98
N THR A 30 -21.41 14.42 20.27
CA THR A 30 -20.52 13.28 20.54
C THR A 30 -19.67 12.93 19.32
N LEU A 31 -20.28 12.87 18.13
CA LEU A 31 -19.55 12.64 16.88
C LEU A 31 -18.53 13.76 16.64
N SER A 32 -18.92 15.02 16.83
CA SER A 32 -18.00 16.15 16.70
C SER A 32 -16.84 16.06 17.68
N ALA A 33 -17.06 15.60 18.91
CA ALA A 33 -15.98 15.40 19.87
C ALA A 33 -14.98 14.32 19.42
N TYR A 34 -15.47 13.24 18.80
CA TYR A 34 -14.61 12.21 18.21
C TYR A 34 -13.80 12.73 17.02
N GLU A 35 -14.44 13.47 16.10
CA GLU A 35 -13.82 14.03 14.88
C GLU A 35 -12.85 15.19 15.15
N HIS A 36 -12.85 15.80 16.32
CA HIS A 36 -11.83 16.78 16.72
C HIS A 36 -10.87 16.23 17.78
N GLY A 37 -11.00 14.95 18.15
CA GLY A 37 -10.11 14.28 19.11
C GLY A 37 -10.30 14.71 20.57
N SER A 38 -11.33 15.48 20.91
CA SER A 38 -11.64 15.84 22.30
C SER A 38 -12.28 14.68 23.08
N LYS A 39 -12.78 13.67 22.38
CA LYS A 39 -13.08 12.34 22.95
C LYS A 39 -12.46 11.26 22.07
N THR A 40 -12.06 10.16 22.70
CA THR A 40 -11.59 8.97 22.00
C THR A 40 -12.72 7.94 21.97
N PRO A 41 -13.21 7.52 20.80
CA PRO A 41 -14.19 6.44 20.72
C PRO A 41 -13.54 5.10 21.11
N THR A 42 -14.31 4.21 21.73
CA THR A 42 -13.91 2.79 21.86
C THR A 42 -13.84 2.14 20.47
N VAL A 43 -13.14 1.02 20.34
CA VAL A 43 -13.10 0.27 19.06
C VAL A 43 -14.51 -0.08 18.58
N THR A 44 -15.37 -0.58 19.46
CA THR A 44 -16.79 -0.87 19.15
C THR A 44 -17.56 0.38 18.68
N THR A 45 -17.27 1.55 19.25
CA THR A 45 -17.90 2.81 18.83
C THR A 45 -17.39 3.22 17.45
N LEU A 46 -16.10 3.06 17.20
CA LEU A 46 -15.49 3.36 15.91
C LEU A 46 -16.05 2.42 14.83
N GLU A 47 -16.09 1.11 15.06
CA GLU A 47 -16.68 0.11 14.16
C GLU A 47 -18.12 0.46 13.79
N ARG A 48 -18.96 0.78 14.78
CA ARG A 48 -20.35 1.21 14.53
C ARG A 48 -20.44 2.46 13.67
N LEU A 49 -19.58 3.46 13.92
CA LEU A 49 -19.59 4.71 13.16
C LEU A 49 -19.10 4.51 11.72
N ILE A 50 -18.05 3.72 11.53
CA ILE A 50 -17.49 3.37 10.22
C ILE A 50 -18.51 2.54 9.43
N GLY A 51 -19.15 1.54 10.05
CA GLY A 51 -20.24 0.77 9.45
C GLY A 51 -21.45 1.61 9.05
N ALA A 52 -21.85 2.58 9.89
CA ALA A 52 -22.94 3.51 9.57
C ALA A 52 -22.63 4.45 8.39
N ALA A 53 -21.34 4.66 8.08
CA ALA A 53 -20.87 5.37 6.90
C ALA A 53 -20.72 4.46 5.66
N GLY A 54 -20.98 3.15 5.78
CA GLY A 54 -20.88 2.19 4.66
C GLY A 54 -19.47 1.59 4.47
N TYR A 55 -18.63 1.63 5.50
CA TYR A 55 -17.28 1.09 5.46
C TYR A 55 -17.09 -0.05 6.47
N ASP A 56 -16.14 -0.94 6.20
CA ASP A 56 -15.66 -1.93 7.15
C ASP A 56 -14.30 -1.52 7.73
N LEU A 57 -14.07 -1.84 9.01
CA LEU A 57 -12.78 -1.65 9.65
C LEU A 57 -11.92 -2.91 9.44
N ALA A 58 -10.92 -2.83 8.57
CA ALA A 58 -10.02 -3.94 8.27
C ALA A 58 -8.62 -3.73 8.88
N LEU A 59 -8.01 -4.83 9.35
CA LEU A 59 -6.60 -4.84 9.70
C LEU A 59 -5.76 -4.92 8.43
N GLN A 60 -4.81 -4.00 8.29
CA GLN A 60 -3.83 -4.01 7.21
C GLN A 60 -2.47 -4.38 7.78
N PRO A 61 -1.76 -5.37 7.22
CA PRO A 61 -0.40 -5.67 7.62
C PRO A 61 0.49 -4.44 7.40
N ARG A 62 1.42 -4.20 8.31
CA ARG A 62 2.46 -3.18 8.14
C ARG A 62 3.77 -3.87 7.81
N PRO A 63 4.19 -3.90 6.53
CA PRO A 63 5.45 -4.52 6.16
C PRO A 63 6.62 -3.80 6.84
N SER A 64 7.59 -4.58 7.32
CA SER A 64 8.91 -4.10 7.66
C SER A 64 9.92 -4.70 6.70
N PHE A 65 11.03 -4.00 6.48
CA PHE A 65 12.07 -4.43 5.55
C PHE A 65 13.29 -4.89 6.34
N ALA A 66 13.89 -5.99 5.90
CA ALA A 66 15.11 -6.55 6.45
C ALA A 66 16.18 -6.67 5.37
N VAL A 67 17.44 -6.57 5.77
CA VAL A 67 18.57 -6.87 4.89
C VAL A 67 18.58 -8.36 4.63
N ALA A 68 18.42 -8.75 3.36
CA ALA A 68 18.38 -10.14 2.92
C ALA A 68 19.59 -10.53 2.04
N GLY A 69 20.50 -9.59 1.83
CA GLY A 69 21.72 -9.78 1.06
C GLY A 69 22.40 -8.45 0.75
N GLU A 70 23.39 -8.51 -0.14
CA GLU A 70 24.14 -7.34 -0.60
C GLU A 70 24.35 -7.44 -2.12
N HIS A 71 24.29 -6.31 -2.81
CA HIS A 71 24.65 -6.20 -4.21
C HIS A 71 25.48 -4.93 -4.43
N ARG A 72 26.71 -5.09 -4.94
CA ARG A 72 27.64 -3.98 -5.23
C ARG A 72 27.87 -3.04 -4.02
N GLY A 73 28.01 -3.60 -2.81
CA GLY A 73 28.22 -2.80 -1.60
C GLY A 73 26.94 -2.22 -0.98
N ALA A 74 25.78 -2.39 -1.62
CA ALA A 74 24.50 -1.89 -1.11
C ALA A 74 23.64 -3.02 -0.53
N PRO A 75 22.95 -2.81 0.60
CA PRO A 75 22.07 -3.81 1.17
C PRO A 75 20.84 -4.04 0.29
N VAL A 76 20.48 -5.31 0.07
CA VAL A 76 19.22 -5.68 -0.59
C VAL A 76 18.15 -5.79 0.48
N LEU A 77 17.19 -4.85 0.47
CA LEU A 77 16.09 -4.80 1.40
C LEU A 77 14.88 -5.57 0.85
N VAL A 78 14.35 -6.50 1.65
CA VAL A 78 13.21 -7.34 1.27
C VAL A 78 12.14 -7.24 2.35
N PRO A 79 10.85 -7.12 1.99
CA PRO A 79 9.79 -7.02 2.97
C PRO A 79 9.55 -8.35 3.69
N ASN A 80 9.26 -8.28 4.98
CA ASN A 80 8.85 -9.43 5.79
C ASN A 80 7.47 -9.96 5.37
N GLN A 81 6.68 -9.18 4.64
CA GLN A 81 5.42 -9.60 4.04
C GLN A 81 5.14 -8.71 2.84
N LEU A 82 4.71 -9.31 1.74
CA LEU A 82 4.25 -8.57 0.57
C LEU A 82 2.75 -8.29 0.71
N PRO A 83 2.31 -7.02 0.80
CA PRO A 83 0.90 -6.69 0.73
C PRO A 83 0.42 -6.79 -0.73
N ALA A 84 -0.80 -7.28 -0.95
CA ALA A 84 -1.42 -7.20 -2.26
C ALA A 84 -1.76 -5.74 -2.56
N LEU A 85 -1.49 -5.27 -3.77
CA LEU A 85 -1.90 -3.93 -4.16
C LEU A 85 -3.33 -3.94 -4.68
N PRO A 86 -4.14 -2.89 -4.44
CA PRO A 86 -5.40 -2.73 -5.13
C PRO A 86 -5.18 -2.80 -6.66
N PRO A 87 -6.05 -3.46 -7.45
CA PRO A 87 -5.85 -3.58 -8.90
C PRO A 87 -5.67 -2.24 -9.61
N ALA A 88 -6.39 -1.21 -9.16
CA ALA A 88 -6.28 0.16 -9.67
C ALA A 88 -4.88 0.76 -9.49
N GLN A 89 -4.14 0.35 -8.45
CA GLN A 89 -2.75 0.73 -8.21
C GLN A 89 -1.77 -0.19 -8.94
N ALA A 90 -1.99 -1.51 -8.88
CA ALA A 90 -1.11 -2.51 -9.49
C ALA A 90 -1.00 -2.40 -11.01
N LEU A 91 -2.03 -1.82 -11.65
CA LEU A 91 -2.14 -1.63 -13.10
C LEU A 91 -2.22 -0.13 -13.47
N ALA A 92 -1.84 0.75 -12.56
CA ALA A 92 -1.92 2.19 -12.78
C ALA A 92 -0.92 2.66 -13.85
N ARG A 93 -1.27 3.77 -14.50
CA ARG A 93 -0.26 4.64 -15.11
C ARG A 93 0.40 5.47 -14.01
N ILE A 94 1.71 5.31 -13.85
CA ILE A 94 2.52 5.93 -12.81
C ILE A 94 3.53 6.90 -13.40
N GLU A 95 4.02 7.82 -12.58
CA GLU A 95 5.23 8.58 -12.86
C GLU A 95 6.35 8.07 -11.94
N LEU A 96 7.45 7.60 -12.53
CA LEU A 96 8.58 7.09 -11.76
C LEU A 96 9.29 8.22 -11.01
N PRO A 97 9.57 8.09 -9.70
CA PRO A 97 10.40 9.03 -8.95
C PRO A 97 11.77 9.30 -9.61
N LEU A 98 12.31 10.50 -9.40
CA LEU A 98 13.59 10.91 -9.99
C LEU A 98 14.77 10.03 -9.55
N HIS A 99 14.74 9.47 -8.35
CA HIS A 99 15.82 8.59 -7.88
C HIS A 99 15.83 7.23 -8.57
N LEU A 100 14.71 6.82 -9.17
CA LEU A 100 14.61 5.62 -9.99
C LEU A 100 14.94 5.92 -11.46
N GLU A 101 14.46 7.04 -11.99
CA GLU A 101 14.70 7.42 -13.38
C GLU A 101 15.19 8.87 -13.45
N TRP A 102 16.51 9.01 -13.61
CA TRP A 102 17.20 10.30 -13.63
C TRP A 102 17.14 10.98 -15.00
N SER A 103 16.84 10.25 -16.08
CA SER A 103 16.79 10.83 -17.43
C SER A 103 15.46 11.55 -17.70
N SER A 104 15.52 12.64 -18.47
CA SER A 104 14.36 13.40 -18.96
C SER A 104 13.51 12.67 -20.00
N GLY A 105 13.65 11.34 -20.08
CA GLY A 105 12.82 10.48 -20.92
C GLY A 105 11.39 10.36 -20.39
N ASN A 106 10.61 9.49 -21.03
CA ASN A 106 9.26 9.18 -20.59
C ASN A 106 9.28 8.40 -19.25
N ARG A 107 9.22 9.15 -18.14
CA ARG A 107 9.07 8.67 -16.75
C ARG A 107 7.66 8.15 -16.46
N THR A 108 6.70 8.41 -17.36
CA THR A 108 5.38 7.83 -17.26
C THR A 108 5.43 6.38 -17.74
N LYS A 109 5.04 5.46 -16.86
CA LYS A 109 4.95 4.03 -17.14
C LYS A 109 3.53 3.53 -16.92
N ASP A 110 3.08 2.64 -17.77
CA ASP A 110 1.78 1.99 -17.65
C ASP A 110 1.96 0.57 -17.10
N LEU A 111 1.66 0.36 -15.81
CA LEU A 111 1.85 -0.94 -15.16
C LEU A 111 0.88 -2.01 -15.71
N ALA A 112 -0.16 -1.64 -16.46
CA ALA A 112 -0.99 -2.60 -17.17
C ALA A 112 -0.20 -3.27 -18.33
N VAL A 113 0.75 -2.56 -18.94
CA VAL A 113 1.61 -3.08 -20.00
C VAL A 113 2.70 -3.96 -19.38
N ARG A 114 2.74 -5.25 -19.74
CA ARG A 114 3.65 -6.25 -19.13
C ARG A 114 5.12 -5.82 -19.22
N ASP A 115 5.57 -5.40 -20.40
CA ASP A 115 6.97 -5.03 -20.62
C ASP A 115 7.37 -3.81 -19.79
N GLU A 116 6.50 -2.79 -19.70
CA GLU A 116 6.75 -1.63 -18.86
C GLU A 116 6.78 -2.00 -17.38
N ARG A 117 5.85 -2.84 -16.92
CA ARG A 117 5.82 -3.35 -15.55
C ARG A 117 7.08 -4.15 -15.20
N ILE A 118 7.56 -5.02 -16.10
CA ILE A 118 8.82 -5.76 -15.94
C ILE A 118 9.97 -4.78 -15.73
N ARG A 119 10.07 -3.73 -16.55
CA ARG A 119 11.12 -2.71 -16.40
C ARG A 119 11.03 -1.96 -15.08
N VAL A 120 9.82 -1.60 -14.65
CA VAL A 120 9.62 -0.96 -13.34
C VAL A 120 10.04 -1.91 -12.21
N TYR A 121 9.70 -3.19 -12.28
CA TYR A 121 10.04 -4.16 -11.25
C TYR A 121 11.55 -4.40 -11.18
N GLU A 122 12.23 -4.53 -12.33
CA GLU A 122 13.69 -4.59 -12.38
C GLU A 122 14.32 -3.38 -11.69
N LEU A 123 13.83 -2.18 -11.99
CA LEU A 123 14.35 -0.94 -11.43
C LEU A 123 14.13 -0.86 -9.91
N VAL A 124 12.90 -1.11 -9.45
CA VAL A 124 12.54 -1.05 -8.03
C VAL A 124 13.29 -2.11 -7.21
N LEU A 125 13.42 -3.35 -7.72
CA LEU A 125 14.12 -4.41 -6.99
C LEU A 125 15.65 -4.20 -6.93
N ARG A 126 16.21 -3.42 -7.85
CA ARG A 126 17.65 -3.13 -7.91
C ARG A 126 18.04 -1.87 -7.15
N GLU A 127 17.22 -0.82 -7.25
CA GLU A 127 17.60 0.54 -6.88
C GLU A 127 16.53 1.25 -6.04
N GLY A 128 15.38 0.60 -5.82
CA GLY A 128 14.26 1.16 -5.09
C GLY A 128 14.41 1.14 -3.57
N THR A 129 13.68 2.06 -2.96
CA THR A 129 13.46 2.14 -1.52
C THR A 129 12.34 1.19 -1.09
N PRO A 130 12.20 0.93 0.23
CA PRO A 130 11.02 0.28 0.78
C PRO A 130 9.70 0.87 0.31
N ASP A 131 9.61 2.20 0.17
CA ASP A 131 8.38 2.86 -0.27
C ASP A 131 8.09 2.59 -1.74
N ASP A 132 9.11 2.55 -2.61
CA ASP A 132 8.93 2.19 -4.02
C ASP A 132 8.40 0.75 -4.19
N VAL A 133 8.89 -0.17 -3.36
CA VAL A 133 8.38 -1.55 -3.33
C VAL A 133 6.90 -1.56 -2.98
N LEU A 134 6.50 -0.83 -1.93
CA LEU A 134 5.10 -0.77 -1.48
C LEU A 134 4.19 -0.01 -2.44
N LEU A 135 4.73 0.89 -3.26
CA LEU A 135 3.96 1.68 -4.22
C LEU A 135 3.77 0.96 -5.55
N PHE A 136 4.78 0.23 -6.02
CA PHE A 136 4.82 -0.25 -7.41
C PHE A 136 4.77 -1.78 -7.55
N VAL A 137 5.20 -2.55 -6.54
CA VAL A 137 5.36 -4.00 -6.68
C VAL A 137 4.14 -4.74 -6.14
N ASP A 138 3.35 -5.30 -7.03
CA ASP A 138 2.32 -6.27 -6.66
C ASP A 138 2.94 -7.68 -6.61
N PRO A 139 2.78 -8.42 -5.50
CA PRO A 139 3.41 -9.74 -5.35
C PRO A 139 2.90 -10.81 -6.30
N THR A 140 1.63 -10.73 -6.74
CA THR A 140 1.06 -11.71 -7.69
C THR A 140 1.65 -11.49 -9.07
N LEU A 141 1.67 -10.22 -9.51
CA LEU A 141 2.28 -9.86 -10.80
C LEU A 141 3.80 -10.05 -10.80
N LEU A 142 4.46 -9.82 -9.66
CA LEU A 142 5.90 -10.07 -9.51
C LEU A 142 6.19 -11.56 -9.61
N LEU A 143 5.41 -12.40 -8.92
CA LEU A 143 5.58 -13.86 -8.98
C LEU A 143 5.44 -14.40 -10.40
N ASP A 144 4.47 -13.87 -11.15
CA ASP A 144 4.22 -14.24 -12.55
C ASP A 144 5.35 -13.82 -13.50
N ALA A 145 5.93 -12.64 -13.29
CA ALA A 145 7.00 -12.11 -14.14
C ALA A 145 8.42 -12.44 -13.63
N PHE A 146 8.57 -13.09 -12.47
CA PHE A 146 9.84 -13.14 -11.75
C PHE A 146 10.99 -13.77 -12.55
N GLU A 147 10.70 -14.83 -13.32
CA GLU A 147 11.69 -15.52 -14.15
C GLU A 147 12.12 -14.71 -15.37
N GLU A 148 11.28 -13.78 -15.85
CA GLU A 148 11.59 -12.88 -16.98
C GLU A 148 12.45 -11.69 -16.56
N LEU A 149 12.47 -11.34 -15.26
CA LEU A 149 13.21 -10.16 -14.80
C LEU A 149 14.73 -10.33 -14.97
N ASN A 150 15.39 -9.33 -15.53
CA ASN A 150 16.84 -9.25 -15.59
C ASN A 150 17.42 -8.74 -14.25
N LEU A 151 17.47 -9.63 -13.26
CA LEU A 151 17.98 -9.36 -11.92
C LEU A 151 19.35 -10.01 -11.68
N PRO A 152 20.28 -9.32 -10.98
CA PRO A 152 21.46 -9.96 -10.42
C PRO A 152 21.10 -11.14 -9.52
N ALA A 153 21.91 -12.21 -9.57
CA ALA A 153 21.66 -13.45 -8.82
C ALA A 153 21.46 -13.21 -7.31
N ALA A 154 22.22 -12.28 -6.71
CA ALA A 154 22.09 -11.92 -5.29
C ALA A 154 20.71 -11.33 -4.96
N ILE A 155 20.18 -10.43 -5.80
CA ILE A 155 18.85 -9.83 -5.62
C ILE A 155 17.78 -10.90 -5.82
N ARG A 156 17.91 -11.72 -6.88
CA ARG A 156 16.99 -12.84 -7.16
C ARG A 156 16.90 -13.80 -5.96
N ALA A 157 18.04 -14.22 -5.42
CA ALA A 157 18.12 -15.11 -4.26
C ALA A 157 17.50 -14.46 -2.99
N ALA A 158 17.77 -13.17 -2.75
CA ALA A 158 17.22 -12.45 -1.60
C ALA A 158 15.68 -12.36 -1.62
N TRP A 159 15.07 -12.23 -2.81
CA TRP A 159 13.62 -12.08 -2.96
C TRP A 159 12.84 -13.41 -2.99
N GLN A 160 13.50 -14.54 -3.31
CA GLN A 160 12.85 -15.86 -3.38
C GLN A 160 12.08 -16.25 -2.11
N PRO A 161 12.62 -16.09 -0.88
CA PRO A 161 11.88 -16.43 0.34
C PRO A 161 10.62 -15.58 0.55
N ALA A 162 10.62 -14.30 0.15
CA ALA A 162 9.44 -13.46 0.26
C ALA A 162 8.32 -13.89 -0.70
N LEU A 163 8.68 -14.25 -1.93
CA LEU A 163 7.76 -14.77 -2.93
C LEU A 163 7.25 -16.17 -2.58
N ALA A 164 8.07 -17.04 -2.01
CA ALA A 164 7.65 -18.36 -1.54
C ALA A 164 6.60 -18.25 -0.42
N ARG A 165 6.78 -17.31 0.52
CA ARG A 165 5.79 -17.02 1.57
C ARG A 165 4.49 -16.43 1.01
N TRP A 166 4.57 -15.64 -0.06
CA TRP A 166 3.37 -15.16 -0.76
C TRP A 166 2.59 -16.32 -1.41
N ARG A 167 3.29 -17.22 -2.11
CA ARG A 167 2.68 -18.37 -2.79
C ARG A 167 1.98 -19.35 -1.84
N GLY A 168 2.45 -19.46 -0.61
CA GLY A 168 1.89 -20.38 0.40
C GLY A 168 0.68 -19.85 1.19
N ARG A 169 0.14 -18.68 0.81
CA ARG A 169 -1.06 -18.09 1.45
C ARG A 169 -2.37 -18.58 0.84
#